data_AF-A0A1F6GB80-F1
#
_entry.id   AF-A0A1F6GB80-F1
#
_cell.length_a   1.000
_cell.length_b   1.000
_cell.length_c   1.000
_cell.angle_alpha   90.00
_cell.angle_beta   90.00
_cell.angle_gamma   90.00
#
_symmetry.space_group_name_H-M   'P 1'
#
loop_
_entity.id
_entity.type
_entity.pdbx_description
1 polymer ?
#
loop_
_entity_poly.entity_id
_entity_poly.type
_entity_poly.pdbx_seq_one_letter_code
_entity_poly.pdbx_strand_id
1 'polypeptide(L)'
;MIKYKGSTDSFSQLLKTIGDKFLTNLCADRLDEGLSNKVKYKLIEFPYVDRDFRSVYYSDLSKRHKQISRDCVRVHLFETEFSDHDLPKAGYLGFITLRQTPKYTIGRSYLSPRAVKHSPGYVVLSPYKVNILGQELSVNAFPWMQQDINVTVCAHVAAWSVMRYFSSRQPWYTDRNLAEVVSASQSPVRKIPSEGLTMGQMAHILNEIGFSTKIFPKTEVSKDLFPQIVYHYVESGIPVIANIAKEHAMVIIGHGLVKKTTGLNSPGITDASSLIDCFLSSDDNYLPYRDLTSDSGSGYSIDQIEGILVPLHDKMYITPVDLLELLLPQIEKQSPIKGKKLIRRVFLTSSRALKKYAREKTTDTAYKAYIYKLNLPKFVWIVEYSEPKHYDDRKADYRLIVDSTATIHDKDAILSFQQGSTILDYSNKKVEEYKITDPVTPLIINNLTEI
;
A
#
# COMPACT_ATOMS: atom_id res chain seq x y z
N MET A 1 30.85 -14.67 -15.39
CA MET A 1 30.14 -14.10 -16.55
C MET A 1 28.65 -14.26 -16.28
N ILE A 2 27.87 -13.18 -16.42
CA ILE A 2 26.41 -13.24 -16.26
C ILE A 2 25.83 -13.93 -17.50
N LYS A 3 24.93 -14.89 -17.28
CA LYS A 3 24.23 -15.62 -18.33
C LYS A 3 22.76 -15.22 -18.33
N TYR A 4 22.21 -15.09 -19.53
CA TYR A 4 20.79 -14.91 -19.77
C TYR A 4 20.25 -16.12 -20.52
N LYS A 5 19.07 -16.62 -20.13
CA LYS A 5 18.38 -17.70 -20.85
C LYS A 5 16.89 -17.42 -20.89
N GLY A 6 16.36 -17.27 -22.10
CA GLY A 6 14.93 -17.17 -22.36
C GLY A 6 14.22 -18.52 -22.29
N SER A 7 12.96 -18.52 -21.88
CA SER A 7 12.10 -19.72 -21.88
C SER A 7 10.62 -19.34 -21.82
N THR A 8 9.79 -20.16 -22.47
CA THR A 8 8.32 -20.17 -22.38
C THR A 8 7.81 -21.22 -21.39
N ASP A 9 8.70 -22.03 -20.84
CA ASP A 9 8.39 -23.17 -19.98
C ASP A 9 7.74 -22.71 -18.66
N SER A 10 6.97 -23.62 -18.04
CA SER A 10 6.49 -23.45 -16.67
C SER A 10 7.65 -23.46 -15.66
N PHE A 11 7.44 -22.94 -14.45
CA PHE A 11 8.45 -23.02 -13.40
C PHE A 11 8.79 -24.47 -13.03
N SER A 12 7.81 -25.38 -13.02
CA SER A 12 8.06 -26.81 -12.78
C SER A 12 8.95 -27.44 -13.85
N GLN A 13 8.85 -26.98 -15.10
CA GLN A 13 9.77 -27.38 -16.17
C GLN A 13 11.15 -26.72 -16.02
N LEU A 14 11.21 -25.49 -15.52
CA LEU A 14 12.45 -24.75 -15.26
C LEU A 14 13.29 -25.30 -14.11
N LEU A 15 12.77 -26.21 -13.28
CA LEU A 15 13.51 -26.87 -12.19
C LEU A 15 14.87 -27.42 -12.65
N LYS A 16 14.92 -28.08 -13.81
CA LYS A 16 16.16 -28.65 -14.37
C LYS A 16 17.15 -27.57 -14.82
N THR A 17 16.64 -26.42 -15.27
CA THR A 17 17.47 -25.30 -15.76
C THR A 17 18.00 -24.45 -14.61
N ILE A 18 17.16 -24.15 -13.62
CA ILE A 18 17.47 -23.26 -12.50
C ILE A 18 18.16 -24.01 -11.36
N GLY A 19 17.84 -25.29 -11.17
CA GLY A 19 18.32 -26.13 -10.09
C GLY A 19 17.42 -26.09 -8.86
N ASP A 20 17.25 -27.27 -8.26
CA ASP A 20 16.40 -27.54 -7.09
C ASP A 20 16.77 -26.72 -5.84
N LYS A 21 18.03 -26.29 -5.75
CA LYS A 21 18.52 -25.46 -4.64
C LYS A 21 18.00 -24.02 -4.69
N PHE A 22 17.60 -23.51 -5.86
CA PHE A 22 17.05 -22.16 -6.04
C PHE A 22 15.53 -22.20 -6.28
N LEU A 23 15.05 -23.22 -6.98
CA LEU A 23 13.64 -23.43 -7.27
C LEU A 23 13.24 -24.79 -6.72
N THR A 24 12.56 -24.82 -5.57
CA THR A 24 11.99 -26.05 -5.02
C THR A 24 10.69 -26.40 -5.75
N ASN A 25 10.22 -27.65 -5.69
CA ASN A 25 8.91 -28.02 -6.23
C ASN A 25 7.79 -27.14 -5.65
N LEU A 26 7.78 -26.94 -4.32
CA LEU A 26 6.83 -26.06 -3.64
C LEU A 26 6.85 -24.62 -4.19
N CYS A 27 8.04 -24.09 -4.50
CA CYS A 27 8.18 -22.77 -5.11
C CYS A 27 7.68 -22.78 -6.55
N ALA A 28 8.01 -23.81 -7.33
CA ALA A 28 7.60 -23.92 -8.73
C ALA A 28 6.07 -24.03 -8.85
N ASP A 29 5.45 -24.93 -8.08
CA ASP A 29 4.01 -25.14 -8.05
C ASP A 29 3.29 -23.83 -7.67
N ARG A 30 3.77 -23.14 -6.64
CA ARG A 30 3.22 -21.83 -6.24
C ARG A 30 3.28 -20.79 -7.37
N LEU A 31 4.39 -20.73 -8.09
CA LEU A 31 4.56 -19.77 -9.18
C LEU A 31 3.69 -20.14 -10.38
N ASP A 32 3.62 -21.41 -10.74
CA ASP A 32 2.77 -21.88 -11.85
C ASP A 32 1.27 -21.71 -11.53
N GLU A 33 0.86 -21.94 -10.28
CA GLU A 33 -0.52 -21.72 -9.83
C GLU A 33 -0.88 -20.24 -9.69
N GLY A 34 0.04 -19.42 -9.18
CA GLY A 34 -0.23 -18.03 -8.80
C GLY A 34 -0.01 -17.00 -9.91
N LEU A 35 0.83 -17.28 -10.91
CA LEU A 35 1.05 -16.35 -12.02
C LEU A 35 -0.13 -16.34 -12.99
N SER A 36 -0.38 -15.19 -13.61
CA SER A 36 -1.43 -15.03 -14.60
C SER A 36 -1.00 -15.61 -15.96
N ASN A 37 -1.98 -15.86 -16.82
CA ASN A 37 -1.73 -16.24 -18.22
C ASN A 37 -1.13 -15.11 -19.07
N LYS A 38 -0.96 -13.89 -18.51
CA LYS A 38 -0.25 -12.80 -19.18
C LYS A 38 1.25 -13.05 -19.20
N VAL A 39 1.81 -13.84 -18.28
CA VAL A 39 3.24 -14.19 -18.29
C VAL A 39 3.49 -15.22 -19.39
N LYS A 40 4.00 -14.76 -20.54
CA LYS A 40 4.29 -15.63 -21.69
C LYS A 40 5.76 -16.01 -21.81
N TYR A 41 6.64 -15.14 -21.34
CA TYR A 41 8.08 -15.33 -21.49
C TYR A 41 8.83 -15.02 -20.20
N LYS A 42 9.85 -15.83 -19.93
CA LYS A 42 10.69 -15.76 -18.74
C LYS A 42 12.15 -15.61 -19.17
N LEU A 43 12.81 -14.54 -18.72
CA LEU A 43 14.23 -14.34 -18.95
C LEU A 43 14.99 -14.56 -17.64
N ILE A 44 15.80 -15.63 -17.61
CA ILE A 44 16.55 -16.07 -16.44
C ILE A 44 17.93 -15.41 -16.46
N GLU A 45 18.28 -14.70 -15.40
CA GLU A 45 19.58 -14.05 -15.18
C GLU A 45 20.33 -14.75 -14.04
N PHE A 46 21.53 -15.27 -14.31
CA PHE A 46 22.39 -15.89 -13.30
C PHE A 46 23.89 -15.78 -13.66
N PRO A 47 24.79 -15.54 -12.68
CA PRO A 47 24.50 -15.19 -11.28
C PRO A 47 23.99 -13.76 -11.14
N TYR A 48 23.01 -13.55 -10.25
CA TYR A 48 22.48 -12.22 -9.90
C TYR A 48 22.84 -11.84 -8.46
N VAL A 49 23.20 -10.58 -8.24
CA VAL A 49 23.50 -10.03 -6.91
C VAL A 49 22.28 -9.25 -6.41
N ASP A 50 21.44 -9.90 -5.61
CA ASP A 50 20.33 -9.20 -4.96
C ASP A 50 20.80 -8.46 -3.71
N ARG A 51 20.55 -7.15 -3.66
CA ARG A 51 20.98 -6.28 -2.55
C ARG A 51 20.42 -6.74 -1.19
N ASP A 52 19.14 -7.11 -1.13
CA ASP A 52 18.49 -7.49 0.12
C ASP A 52 19.00 -8.85 0.61
N PHE A 53 19.04 -9.85 -0.25
CA PHE A 53 19.60 -11.15 0.11
C PHE A 53 21.10 -11.08 0.44
N ARG A 54 21.89 -10.29 -0.31
CA ARG A 54 23.33 -10.14 -0.06
C ARG A 54 23.61 -9.57 1.32
N SER A 55 22.77 -8.63 1.77
CA SER A 55 22.89 -8.06 3.11
C SER A 55 22.70 -9.13 4.20
N VAL A 56 21.62 -9.92 4.10
CA VAL A 56 21.32 -11.05 5.00
C VAL A 56 22.38 -12.14 4.95
N TYR A 57 22.92 -12.40 3.75
CA TYR A 57 23.97 -13.40 3.57
C TYR A 57 25.20 -13.07 4.41
N TYR A 58 25.70 -11.84 4.34
CA TYR A 58 26.89 -11.44 5.10
C TYR A 58 26.61 -11.22 6.59
N SER A 59 25.39 -10.82 6.97
CA SER A 59 25.04 -10.68 8.37
C SER A 59 24.98 -12.03 9.10
N ASP A 60 24.57 -13.11 8.42
CA ASP A 60 24.34 -14.41 9.05
C ASP A 60 24.80 -15.63 8.22
N LEU A 61 24.26 -15.83 7.01
CA LEU A 61 24.41 -17.11 6.29
C LEU A 61 25.87 -17.47 5.95
N SER A 62 26.72 -16.49 5.73
CA SER A 62 28.16 -16.66 5.47
C SER A 62 28.94 -17.25 6.65
N LYS A 63 28.39 -17.20 7.86
CA LYS A 63 28.99 -17.71 9.10
C LYS A 63 28.58 -19.16 9.41
N ARG A 64 27.67 -19.74 8.61
CA ARG A 64 27.12 -21.08 8.84
C ARG A 64 28.02 -22.15 8.21
N HIS A 65 28.02 -23.34 8.81
CA HIS A 65 28.78 -24.49 8.30
C HIS A 65 28.29 -24.95 6.92
N LYS A 66 26.98 -24.94 6.68
CA LYS A 66 26.40 -25.29 5.38
C LYS A 66 26.68 -24.18 4.37
N GLN A 67 27.33 -24.52 3.28
CA GLN A 67 27.57 -23.58 2.19
C GLN A 67 26.26 -23.21 1.47
N ILE A 68 25.92 -21.93 1.55
CA ILE A 68 24.83 -21.30 0.80
C ILE A 68 25.47 -20.33 -0.20
N SER A 69 24.95 -20.28 -1.42
CA SER A 69 25.35 -19.33 -2.46
C SER A 69 24.92 -17.94 -2.04
N ARG A 70 25.84 -16.99 -2.20
CA ARG A 70 25.58 -15.54 -2.10
C ARG A 70 24.87 -14.98 -3.34
N ASP A 71 24.93 -15.70 -4.45
CA ASP A 71 24.35 -15.32 -5.73
C ASP A 71 22.94 -15.92 -5.86
N CYS A 72 22.05 -15.18 -6.51
CA CYS A 72 20.66 -15.52 -6.77
C CYS A 72 20.44 -15.82 -8.26
N VAL A 73 19.29 -16.41 -8.56
CA VAL A 73 18.71 -16.42 -9.91
C VAL A 73 17.62 -15.34 -9.95
N ARG A 74 17.66 -14.43 -10.94
CA ARG A 74 16.56 -13.48 -11.16
C ARG A 74 15.78 -13.89 -12.40
N VAL A 75 14.46 -14.05 -12.24
CA VAL A 75 13.56 -14.41 -13.35
C VAL A 75 12.70 -13.19 -13.68
N HIS A 76 12.91 -12.65 -14.87
CA HIS A 76 12.12 -11.55 -15.42
C HIS A 76 10.91 -12.09 -16.16
N LEU A 77 9.77 -11.40 -16.02
CA LEU A 77 8.48 -11.83 -16.57
C LEU A 77 8.02 -10.85 -17.66
N PHE A 78 7.56 -11.38 -18.78
CA PHE A 78 7.11 -10.59 -19.93
C PHE A 78 5.81 -11.12 -20.53
N GLU A 79 5.03 -10.19 -21.11
CA GLU A 79 3.78 -10.50 -21.82
C GLU A 79 3.95 -11.00 -23.25
N THR A 80 5.14 -10.84 -23.79
CA THR A 80 5.47 -11.19 -25.17
C THR A 80 6.76 -11.98 -25.18
N GLU A 81 6.79 -12.96 -26.07
CA GLU A 81 8.01 -13.69 -26.40
C GLU A 81 8.87 -12.81 -27.30
N PHE A 82 10.19 -12.93 -27.16
CA PHE A 82 11.15 -12.19 -27.96
C PHE A 82 12.40 -13.03 -28.19
N SER A 83 13.10 -12.75 -29.28
CA SER A 83 14.42 -13.30 -29.58
C SER A 83 15.50 -12.59 -28.76
N ASP A 84 16.62 -13.26 -28.55
CA ASP A 84 17.70 -12.74 -27.69
C ASP A 84 18.21 -11.35 -28.15
N HIS A 85 18.54 -10.52 -27.16
CA HIS A 85 19.10 -9.15 -27.23
C HIS A 85 18.14 -7.97 -27.46
N ASP A 86 16.94 -8.17 -28.03
CA ASP A 86 15.96 -7.09 -28.24
C ASP A 86 14.86 -7.10 -27.17
N LEU A 87 15.20 -6.57 -25.99
CA LEU A 87 14.26 -6.48 -24.87
C LEU A 87 13.08 -5.55 -25.17
N PRO A 88 11.82 -6.03 -25.11
CA PRO A 88 10.67 -5.17 -25.31
C PRO A 88 10.54 -4.17 -24.16
N LYS A 89 10.35 -2.89 -24.51
CA LYS A 89 10.08 -1.83 -23.52
C LYS A 89 8.69 -1.96 -22.90
N ALA A 90 7.72 -2.42 -23.70
CA ALA A 90 6.35 -2.65 -23.27
C ALA A 90 6.15 -4.11 -22.82
N GLY A 91 5.18 -4.35 -21.94
CA GLY A 91 4.84 -5.71 -21.51
C GLY A 91 5.80 -6.33 -20.50
N TYR A 92 6.69 -5.55 -19.87
CA TYR A 92 7.46 -6.02 -18.72
C TYR A 92 6.56 -6.12 -17.48
N LEU A 93 6.49 -7.31 -16.89
CA LEU A 93 5.60 -7.64 -15.77
C LEU A 93 6.32 -7.63 -14.42
N GLY A 94 7.64 -7.44 -14.42
CA GLY A 94 8.46 -7.41 -13.21
C GLY A 94 9.40 -8.61 -13.10
N PHE A 95 9.85 -8.90 -11.87
CA PHE A 95 10.80 -9.98 -11.64
C PHE A 95 10.57 -10.68 -10.30
N ILE A 96 11.10 -11.90 -10.22
CA ILE A 96 11.22 -12.71 -9.02
C ILE A 96 12.70 -13.03 -8.79
N THR A 97 13.18 -12.83 -7.57
CA THR A 97 14.52 -13.29 -7.17
C THR A 97 14.40 -14.62 -6.46
N LEU A 98 15.20 -15.61 -6.85
CA LEU A 98 15.29 -16.93 -6.21
C LEU A 98 16.62 -17.04 -5.47
N ARG A 99 16.53 -17.28 -4.17
CA ARG A 99 17.65 -17.43 -3.22
C ARG A 99 17.92 -18.91 -2.97
N GLN A 100 19.15 -19.25 -2.62
CA GLN A 100 19.50 -20.63 -2.28
C GLN A 100 19.19 -20.98 -0.81
N THR A 101 18.02 -20.59 -0.32
CA THR A 101 17.59 -20.81 1.07
C THR A 101 16.76 -22.10 1.20
N PRO A 102 16.90 -22.87 2.29
CA PRO A 102 16.08 -24.08 2.48
C PRO A 102 14.58 -23.75 2.54
N LYS A 103 13.76 -24.56 1.86
CA LYS A 103 12.28 -24.52 1.84
C LYS A 103 11.66 -23.31 1.13
N TYR A 104 12.03 -22.09 1.51
CA TYR A 104 11.43 -20.85 1.00
C TYR A 104 12.48 -20.03 0.25
N THR A 105 12.41 -20.06 -1.08
CA THR A 105 13.47 -19.51 -1.94
C THR A 105 13.13 -18.15 -2.52
N ILE A 106 11.84 -17.76 -2.57
CA ILE A 106 11.45 -16.51 -3.22
C ILE A 106 11.92 -15.31 -2.38
N GLY A 107 12.86 -14.55 -2.89
CA GLY A 107 13.35 -13.31 -2.31
C GLY A 107 12.61 -12.09 -2.86
N ARG A 108 13.32 -10.96 -2.87
CA ARG A 108 12.80 -9.69 -3.36
C ARG A 108 12.21 -9.83 -4.76
N SER A 109 10.97 -9.41 -4.89
CA SER A 109 10.20 -9.47 -6.13
C SER A 109 9.38 -8.19 -6.27
N TYR A 110 9.27 -7.72 -7.51
CA TYR A 110 8.35 -6.65 -7.89
C TYR A 110 7.49 -7.19 -9.01
N LEU A 111 6.23 -7.44 -8.70
CA LEU A 111 5.27 -8.06 -9.61
C LEU A 111 4.19 -7.05 -9.93
N SER A 112 3.98 -6.77 -11.23
CA SER A 112 2.78 -6.08 -11.67
C SER A 112 1.55 -6.89 -11.23
N PRO A 113 0.44 -6.26 -10.83
CA PRO A 113 -0.82 -6.96 -10.63
C PRO A 113 -1.19 -7.86 -11.81
N ARG A 114 -0.92 -7.39 -13.05
CA ARG A 114 -1.11 -8.15 -14.29
C ARG A 114 -0.32 -9.46 -14.36
N ALA A 115 0.76 -9.62 -13.59
CA ALA A 115 1.62 -10.79 -13.58
C ALA A 115 1.07 -11.95 -12.75
N VAL A 116 0.13 -11.68 -11.84
CA VAL A 116 -0.39 -12.64 -10.88
C VAL A 116 -1.90 -12.78 -11.02
N LYS A 117 -2.45 -13.89 -10.55
CA LYS A 117 -3.90 -14.01 -10.33
C LYS A 117 -4.23 -13.19 -9.08
N HIS A 118 -5.12 -12.22 -9.21
CA HIS A 118 -5.50 -11.30 -8.14
C HIS A 118 -7.00 -11.09 -8.11
N SER A 119 -7.50 -10.56 -6.99
CA SER A 119 -8.86 -10.07 -6.89
C SER A 119 -8.93 -8.63 -7.46
N PRO A 120 -10.03 -8.25 -8.13
CA PRO A 120 -10.18 -6.91 -8.67
C PRO A 120 -10.32 -5.87 -7.55
N GLY A 121 -9.74 -4.69 -7.73
CA GLY A 121 -9.85 -3.65 -6.71
C GLY A 121 -8.87 -2.50 -6.92
N TYR A 122 -8.53 -1.83 -5.81
CA TYR A 122 -7.69 -0.64 -5.78
C TYR A 122 -6.56 -0.85 -4.78
N VAL A 123 -5.30 -0.73 -5.24
CA VAL A 123 -4.11 -0.99 -4.40
C VAL A 123 -3.07 0.12 -4.49
N VAL A 124 -2.23 0.20 -3.46
CA VAL A 124 -1.02 1.03 -3.50
C VAL A 124 0.06 0.38 -4.33
N LEU A 125 0.62 1.12 -5.29
CA LEU A 125 1.74 0.70 -6.12
C LEU A 125 2.79 1.80 -6.20
N SER A 126 4.03 1.41 -6.52
CA SER A 126 5.10 2.33 -6.81
C SER A 126 5.92 1.86 -8.01
N PRO A 127 6.48 2.79 -8.83
CA PRO A 127 7.36 2.42 -9.92
C PRO A 127 8.73 1.96 -9.41
N TYR A 128 9.14 0.76 -9.83
CA TYR A 128 10.49 0.24 -9.61
C TYR A 128 11.21 0.12 -10.94
N LYS A 129 12.44 0.62 -10.99
CA LYS A 129 13.32 0.55 -12.15
C LYS A 129 14.23 -0.67 -12.06
N VAL A 130 14.53 -1.29 -13.19
CA VAL A 130 15.46 -2.40 -13.31
C VAL A 130 16.30 -2.23 -14.56
N ASN A 131 17.57 -2.63 -14.49
CA ASN A 131 18.45 -2.69 -15.65
C ASN A 131 18.63 -4.15 -16.06
N ILE A 132 18.39 -4.43 -17.34
CA ILE A 132 18.53 -5.75 -17.97
C ILE A 132 19.27 -5.54 -19.29
N LEU A 133 20.39 -6.24 -19.51
CA LEU A 133 21.20 -6.08 -20.74
C LEU A 133 21.51 -4.62 -21.13
N GLY A 134 21.67 -3.73 -20.13
CA GLY A 134 21.93 -2.30 -20.35
C GLY A 134 20.69 -1.44 -20.62
N GLN A 135 19.49 -2.03 -20.70
CA GLN A 135 18.22 -1.32 -20.88
C GLN A 135 17.49 -1.14 -19.53
N GLU A 136 17.04 0.09 -19.27
CA GLU A 136 16.17 0.40 -18.13
C GLU A 136 14.71 0.04 -18.48
N LEU A 137 14.11 -0.82 -17.65
CA LEU A 137 12.68 -1.11 -17.65
C LEU A 137 12.07 -0.67 -16.31
N SER A 138 10.74 -0.51 -16.27
CA SER A 138 10.03 -0.19 -15.02
C SER A 138 8.76 -1.02 -14.86
N VAL A 139 8.41 -1.31 -13.60
CA VAL A 139 7.19 -1.99 -13.21
C VAL A 139 6.54 -1.26 -12.03
N ASN A 140 5.23 -1.07 -12.07
CA ASN A 140 4.45 -0.64 -10.91
C ASN A 140 4.08 -1.86 -10.09
N ALA A 141 4.54 -1.91 -8.84
CA ALA A 141 4.31 -3.04 -7.94
C ALA A 141 4.21 -2.58 -6.49
N PHE A 142 3.72 -3.46 -5.62
CA PHE A 142 4.02 -3.41 -4.19
C PHE A 142 5.22 -4.32 -3.89
N PRO A 143 6.20 -3.89 -3.08
CA PRO A 143 7.34 -4.73 -2.70
C PRO A 143 6.91 -6.01 -2.01
N TRP A 144 7.39 -7.14 -2.49
CA TRP A 144 7.04 -8.45 -1.93
C TRP A 144 8.24 -9.40 -1.89
N MET A 145 8.26 -10.28 -0.89
CA MET A 145 9.17 -11.42 -0.80
C MET A 145 8.56 -12.48 0.11
N GLN A 146 9.05 -13.72 0.03
CA GLN A 146 8.75 -14.73 1.02
C GLN A 146 9.75 -14.63 2.20
N GLN A 147 9.31 -14.87 3.43
CA GLN A 147 10.24 -15.06 4.56
C GLN A 147 11.14 -16.29 4.35
N ASP A 148 12.41 -16.20 4.75
CA ASP A 148 13.34 -17.33 4.65
C ASP A 148 13.40 -18.22 5.91
N ILE A 149 12.64 -17.87 6.96
CA ILE A 149 12.54 -18.49 8.30
C ILE A 149 13.86 -18.66 9.07
N ASN A 150 15.00 -18.39 8.44
CA ASN A 150 16.32 -18.55 9.03
C ASN A 150 16.77 -17.26 9.72
N VAL A 151 16.56 -16.14 9.04
CA VAL A 151 16.93 -14.79 9.46
C VAL A 151 15.70 -13.89 9.50
N THR A 152 14.81 -14.04 8.52
CA THR A 152 13.62 -13.20 8.40
C THR A 152 12.35 -13.95 8.79
N VAL A 153 11.41 -13.20 9.39
CA VAL A 153 10.05 -13.63 9.71
C VAL A 153 9.05 -12.65 9.08
N CYS A 154 7.77 -13.01 9.05
CA CYS A 154 6.68 -12.23 8.44
C CYS A 154 6.71 -10.74 8.81
N ALA A 155 6.93 -10.42 10.09
CA ALA A 155 7.02 -9.05 10.58
C ALA A 155 8.16 -8.22 9.94
N HIS A 156 9.34 -8.83 9.73
CA HIS A 156 10.45 -8.17 9.04
C HIS A 156 10.11 -7.91 7.56
N VAL A 157 9.46 -8.87 6.91
CA VAL A 157 9.02 -8.73 5.51
C VAL A 157 7.97 -7.63 5.38
N ALA A 158 6.99 -7.59 6.29
CA ALA A 158 5.96 -6.54 6.31
C ALA A 158 6.55 -5.14 6.49
N ALA A 159 7.44 -4.95 7.47
CA ALA A 159 8.14 -3.68 7.70
C ALA A 159 9.02 -3.29 6.51
N TRP A 160 9.75 -4.24 5.93
CA TRP A 160 10.57 -4.03 4.73
C TRP A 160 9.72 -3.59 3.54
N SER A 161 8.56 -4.23 3.32
CA SER A 161 7.68 -3.91 2.19
C SER A 161 7.11 -2.51 2.30
N VAL A 162 6.63 -2.13 3.49
CA VAL A 162 6.12 -0.79 3.77
C VAL A 162 7.21 0.27 3.57
N MET A 163 8.40 0.07 4.16
CA MET A 163 9.53 0.98 3.98
C MET A 163 9.87 1.14 2.49
N ARG A 164 10.03 0.02 1.76
CA ARG A 164 10.43 0.03 0.34
C ARG A 164 9.37 0.70 -0.55
N TYR A 165 8.10 0.60 -0.18
CA TYR A 165 7.02 1.32 -0.85
C TYR A 165 7.21 2.83 -0.68
N PHE A 166 7.37 3.29 0.56
CA PHE A 166 7.52 4.72 0.85
C PHE A 166 8.82 5.34 0.32
N SER A 167 9.96 4.66 0.44
CA SER A 167 11.27 5.15 -0.04
C SER A 167 11.29 5.37 -1.56
N SER A 168 10.53 4.57 -2.31
CA SER A 168 10.40 4.73 -3.76
C SER A 168 9.48 5.89 -4.19
N ARG A 169 8.52 6.28 -3.34
CA ARG A 169 7.58 7.37 -3.64
C ARG A 169 8.01 8.73 -3.11
N GLN A 170 8.74 8.73 -1.99
CA GLN A 170 9.07 9.95 -1.28
C GLN A 170 10.56 9.98 -0.94
N PRO A 171 11.34 10.92 -1.52
CA PRO A 171 12.79 10.96 -1.36
C PRO A 171 13.31 11.12 0.08
N TRP A 172 12.47 11.52 1.04
CA TRP A 172 12.88 11.70 2.44
C TRP A 172 12.80 10.41 3.28
N TYR A 173 12.13 9.36 2.81
CA TYR A 173 12.20 8.06 3.47
C TYR A 173 13.44 7.34 3.01
N THR A 174 14.32 6.99 3.96
CA THR A 174 15.59 6.35 3.64
C THR A 174 15.36 4.90 3.28
N ASP A 175 15.93 4.49 2.16
CA ASP A 175 15.91 3.10 1.72
C ASP A 175 16.93 2.27 2.52
N ARG A 176 16.48 1.21 3.19
CA ARG A 176 17.37 0.27 3.91
C ARG A 176 17.38 -1.11 3.26
N ASN A 177 18.45 -1.87 3.48
CA ASN A 177 18.49 -3.28 3.12
C ASN A 177 17.83 -4.15 4.20
N LEU A 178 17.51 -5.39 3.85
CA LEU A 178 16.83 -6.33 4.75
C LEU A 178 17.60 -6.63 6.04
N ALA A 179 18.94 -6.72 6.01
CA ALA A 179 19.73 -6.92 7.23
C ALA A 179 19.65 -5.72 8.19
N GLU A 180 19.61 -4.49 7.67
CA GLU A 180 19.39 -3.28 8.49
C GLU A 180 18.01 -3.33 9.16
N VAL A 181 16.95 -3.73 8.42
CA VAL A 181 15.59 -3.91 8.98
C VAL A 181 15.57 -4.94 10.11
N VAL A 182 16.23 -6.09 9.91
CA VAL A 182 16.37 -7.13 10.94
C VAL A 182 17.15 -6.60 12.15
N SER A 183 18.22 -5.84 11.92
CA SER A 183 19.04 -5.28 13.00
C SER A 183 18.30 -4.22 13.83
N ALA A 184 17.37 -3.48 13.23
CA ALA A 184 16.55 -2.47 13.89
C ALA A 184 15.52 -3.09 14.86
N SER A 185 15.26 -4.39 14.78
CA SER A 185 14.43 -5.06 15.79
C SER A 185 15.12 -5.00 17.16
N GLN A 186 14.48 -4.36 18.14
CA GLN A 186 14.88 -4.50 19.55
C GLN A 186 14.27 -5.79 20.08
N SER A 187 15.11 -6.71 20.56
CA SER A 187 14.65 -7.96 21.14
C SER A 187 15.45 -8.26 22.41
N PRO A 188 14.79 -8.64 23.52
CA PRO A 188 15.48 -9.13 24.71
C PRO A 188 16.09 -10.53 24.50
N VAL A 189 15.70 -11.22 23.42
CA VAL A 189 16.24 -12.53 23.02
C VAL A 189 17.11 -12.40 21.76
N ARG A 190 17.79 -13.48 21.39
CA ARG A 190 18.59 -13.53 20.15
C ARG A 190 17.73 -13.09 18.94
N LYS A 191 18.33 -12.31 18.03
CA LYS A 191 17.65 -11.82 16.82
C LYS A 191 17.58 -12.87 15.72
N ILE A 192 18.51 -13.82 15.72
CA ILE A 192 18.64 -14.87 14.70
C ILE A 192 18.88 -16.22 15.39
N PRO A 193 18.05 -17.25 15.14
CA PRO A 193 16.76 -17.17 14.46
C PRO A 193 15.77 -16.30 15.27
N SER A 194 14.89 -15.56 14.56
CA SER A 194 13.85 -14.76 15.19
C SER A 194 12.65 -15.65 15.55
N GLU A 195 12.08 -15.44 16.74
CA GLU A 195 10.90 -16.14 17.24
C GLU A 195 9.59 -15.39 16.92
N GLY A 196 9.64 -14.45 15.96
CA GLY A 196 8.55 -13.51 15.68
C GLY A 196 8.83 -12.12 16.26
N LEU A 197 7.90 -11.18 16.02
CA LEU A 197 7.96 -9.81 16.55
C LEU A 197 6.58 -9.38 17.03
N THR A 198 6.54 -8.66 18.15
CA THR A 198 5.34 -7.97 18.61
C THR A 198 5.07 -6.71 17.78
N MET A 199 3.84 -6.19 17.82
CA MET A 199 3.51 -4.90 17.18
C MET A 199 4.40 -3.76 17.68
N GLY A 200 4.78 -3.75 18.96
CA GLY A 200 5.70 -2.75 19.50
C GLY A 200 7.11 -2.83 18.89
N GLN A 201 7.61 -4.05 18.65
CA GLN A 201 8.90 -4.24 17.97
C GLN A 201 8.84 -3.84 16.50
N MET A 202 7.74 -4.16 15.80
CA MET A 202 7.52 -3.67 14.42
C MET A 202 7.43 -2.14 14.36
N ALA A 203 6.76 -1.52 15.33
CA ALA A 203 6.68 -0.07 15.46
C ALA A 203 8.07 0.54 15.65
N HIS A 204 8.89 -0.05 16.52
CA HIS A 204 10.27 0.39 16.73
C HIS A 204 11.11 0.34 15.45
N ILE A 205 11.03 -0.76 14.67
CA ILE A 205 11.71 -0.88 13.37
C ILE A 205 11.34 0.28 12.44
N LEU A 206 10.04 0.56 12.28
CA LEU A 206 9.59 1.63 11.41
C LEU A 206 9.99 3.02 11.94
N ASN A 207 9.98 3.23 13.25
CA ASN A 207 10.44 4.51 13.83
C ASN A 207 11.93 4.76 13.58
N GLU A 208 12.78 3.75 13.72
CA GLU A 208 14.23 3.83 13.39
C GLU A 208 14.48 4.15 11.91
N ILE A 209 13.53 3.81 11.04
CA ILE A 209 13.58 4.07 9.60
C ILE A 209 13.03 5.48 9.24
N GLY A 210 12.42 6.18 10.20
CA GLY A 210 11.94 7.55 10.07
C GLY A 210 10.43 7.70 9.94
N PHE A 211 9.65 6.68 10.32
CA PHE A 211 8.19 6.82 10.49
C PHE A 211 7.85 7.31 11.90
N SER A 212 6.63 7.83 12.07
CA SER A 212 6.03 8.13 13.37
C SER A 212 4.83 7.21 13.55
N THR A 213 5.08 5.96 13.90
CA THR A 213 4.05 4.92 13.84
C THR A 213 2.91 5.11 14.84
N LYS A 214 1.70 4.70 14.47
CA LYS A 214 0.55 4.58 15.37
C LYS A 214 0.03 3.14 15.38
N ILE A 215 -0.17 2.59 16.57
CA ILE A 215 -0.81 1.28 16.77
C ILE A 215 -2.28 1.50 17.08
N PHE A 216 -3.15 0.72 16.46
CA PHE A 216 -4.57 0.62 16.79
C PHE A 216 -4.90 -0.82 17.18
N PRO A 217 -4.93 -1.13 18.48
CA PRO A 217 -5.43 -2.43 18.95
C PRO A 217 -6.92 -2.53 18.65
N LYS A 218 -7.38 -3.66 18.08
CA LYS A 218 -8.79 -3.85 17.77
C LYS A 218 -9.67 -3.83 19.03
N THR A 219 -9.13 -4.25 20.18
CA THR A 219 -9.81 -4.23 21.47
C THR A 219 -10.08 -2.83 22.02
N GLU A 220 -9.36 -1.81 21.53
CA GLU A 220 -9.50 -0.41 21.97
C GLU A 220 -10.39 0.42 21.04
N VAL A 221 -10.89 -0.19 19.95
CA VAL A 221 -11.71 0.48 18.93
C VAL A 221 -13.04 -0.26 18.82
N SER A 222 -14.14 0.48 18.59
CA SER A 222 -15.44 -0.16 18.36
C SER A 222 -15.41 -1.05 17.11
N LYS A 223 -16.22 -2.12 17.12
CA LYS A 223 -16.26 -3.12 16.03
C LYS A 223 -16.53 -2.51 14.66
N ASP A 224 -17.38 -1.48 14.60
CA ASP A 224 -17.77 -0.83 13.35
C ASP A 224 -16.75 0.22 12.87
N LEU A 225 -15.97 0.79 13.80
CA LEU A 225 -14.96 1.81 13.49
C LEU A 225 -13.64 1.20 13.02
N PHE A 226 -13.26 0.01 13.50
CA PHE A 226 -11.99 -0.59 13.13
C PHE A 226 -11.82 -0.79 11.60
N PRO A 227 -12.81 -1.34 10.85
CA PRO A 227 -12.73 -1.40 9.39
C PRO A 227 -12.67 -0.03 8.72
N GLN A 228 -13.34 0.98 9.28
CA GLN A 228 -13.27 2.37 8.79
C GLN A 228 -11.86 2.92 8.92
N ILE A 229 -11.18 2.72 10.06
CA ILE A 229 -9.79 3.15 10.25
C ILE A 229 -8.87 2.53 9.20
N VAL A 230 -8.97 1.21 8.98
CA VAL A 230 -8.19 0.50 7.95
C VAL A 230 -8.47 1.11 6.58
N TYR A 231 -9.75 1.27 6.23
CA TYR A 231 -10.18 1.84 4.96
C TYR A 231 -9.60 3.24 4.74
N HIS A 232 -9.72 4.16 5.70
CA HIS A 232 -9.26 5.54 5.53
C HIS A 232 -7.75 5.63 5.32
N TYR A 233 -6.94 4.82 6.01
CA TYR A 233 -5.49 4.80 5.77
C TYR A 233 -5.14 4.19 4.42
N VAL A 234 -5.78 3.09 4.03
CA VAL A 234 -5.56 2.48 2.72
C VAL A 234 -5.98 3.44 1.60
N GLU A 235 -7.15 4.07 1.71
CA GLU A 235 -7.64 5.12 0.80
C GLU A 235 -6.69 6.33 0.72
N SER A 236 -5.94 6.59 1.79
CA SER A 236 -4.87 7.59 1.85
C SER A 236 -3.59 7.19 1.10
N GLY A 237 -3.53 5.97 0.56
CA GLY A 237 -2.34 5.40 -0.04
C GLY A 237 -1.27 4.99 0.99
N ILE A 238 -1.70 4.75 2.24
CA ILE A 238 -0.86 4.33 3.37
C ILE A 238 -1.12 2.84 3.61
N PRO A 239 -0.21 1.93 3.21
CA PRO A 239 -0.35 0.52 3.55
C PRO A 239 -0.22 0.33 5.07
N VAL A 240 -1.04 -0.56 5.64
CA VAL A 240 -1.05 -0.83 7.09
C VAL A 240 -0.59 -2.25 7.37
N ILE A 241 0.23 -2.43 8.39
CA ILE A 241 0.64 -3.76 8.83
C ILE A 241 -0.44 -4.30 9.77
N ALA A 242 -1.03 -5.43 9.44
CA ALA A 242 -2.03 -6.11 10.25
C ALA A 242 -1.39 -7.24 11.04
N ASN A 243 -1.62 -7.26 12.35
CA ASN A 243 -1.31 -8.40 13.22
C ASN A 243 -2.52 -9.32 13.27
N ILE A 244 -2.31 -10.60 12.93
CA ILE A 244 -3.35 -11.61 12.86
C ILE A 244 -3.20 -12.60 14.00
N ALA A 245 -4.33 -13.00 14.58
CA ALA A 245 -4.40 -14.09 15.54
C ALA A 245 -3.62 -15.31 15.03
N LYS A 246 -2.82 -15.93 15.92
CA LYS A 246 -1.82 -16.99 15.63
C LYS A 246 -0.46 -16.50 15.09
N GLU A 247 -0.02 -15.33 15.54
CA GLU A 247 1.37 -14.85 15.37
C GLU A 247 1.80 -14.63 13.91
N HIS A 248 0.89 -14.10 13.07
CA HIS A 248 1.22 -13.73 11.69
C HIS A 248 1.06 -12.24 11.44
N ALA A 249 1.94 -11.69 10.60
CA ALA A 249 1.89 -10.30 10.16
C ALA A 249 1.80 -10.23 8.64
N MET A 250 0.90 -9.39 8.13
CA MET A 250 0.77 -9.10 6.71
C MET A 250 0.55 -7.61 6.48
N VAL A 251 0.57 -7.17 5.23
CA VAL A 251 0.31 -5.77 4.89
C VAL A 251 -1.01 -5.67 4.13
N ILE A 252 -1.93 -4.83 4.61
CA ILE A 252 -3.10 -4.41 3.84
C ILE A 252 -2.68 -3.26 2.93
N ILE A 253 -2.89 -3.44 1.63
CA ILE A 253 -2.38 -2.57 0.57
C ILE A 253 -3.48 -1.98 -0.30
N GLY A 254 -4.74 -2.33 -0.06
CA GLY A 254 -5.84 -1.93 -0.92
C GLY A 254 -7.19 -2.41 -0.43
N HIS A 255 -8.21 -2.17 -1.24
CA HIS A 255 -9.54 -2.68 -1.04
C HIS A 255 -10.14 -3.16 -2.36
N GLY A 256 -11.17 -4.00 -2.28
CA GLY A 256 -11.91 -4.47 -3.44
C GLY A 256 -12.65 -3.36 -4.18
N LEU A 257 -13.45 -3.75 -5.17
CA LEU A 257 -14.29 -2.81 -5.90
C LEU A 257 -15.28 -2.08 -4.96
N VAL A 258 -15.58 -0.83 -5.31
CA VAL A 258 -16.55 0.00 -4.61
C VAL A 258 -17.93 -0.27 -5.21
N LYS A 259 -18.87 -0.74 -4.38
CA LYS A 259 -20.26 -0.98 -4.74
C LYS A 259 -20.93 0.32 -5.20
N LYS A 260 -21.82 0.18 -6.18
CA LYS A 260 -22.73 1.24 -6.57
C LYS A 260 -23.65 1.60 -5.41
N THR A 261 -23.98 2.89 -5.31
CA THR A 261 -24.81 3.42 -4.22
C THR A 261 -26.31 3.19 -4.42
N THR A 262 -26.69 2.53 -5.51
CA THR A 262 -28.05 2.12 -5.85
C THR A 262 -28.68 1.31 -4.71
N GLY A 263 -29.78 1.80 -4.13
CA GLY A 263 -30.52 1.11 -3.07
C GLY A 263 -30.24 1.59 -1.65
N LEU A 264 -29.23 2.45 -1.43
CA LEU A 264 -29.19 3.25 -0.20
C LEU A 264 -30.41 4.15 -0.24
N ASN A 265 -31.36 4.00 0.67
CA ASN A 265 -32.63 4.75 0.67
C ASN A 265 -32.83 5.60 1.93
N SER A 266 -32.14 5.27 3.02
CA SER A 266 -32.29 5.96 4.30
C SER A 266 -31.57 7.31 4.31
N PRO A 267 -32.14 8.34 4.96
CA PRO A 267 -31.43 9.60 5.21
C PRO A 267 -30.26 9.37 6.18
N GLY A 268 -29.22 10.19 6.07
CA GLY A 268 -28.02 10.10 6.90
C GLY A 268 -26.74 9.98 6.09
N ILE A 269 -25.64 9.80 6.81
CA ILE A 269 -24.29 9.74 6.23
C ILE A 269 -23.83 8.29 6.24
N THR A 270 -23.51 7.78 5.05
CA THR A 270 -22.92 6.45 4.87
C THR A 270 -21.42 6.62 4.65
N ASP A 271 -20.59 5.92 5.43
CA ASP A 271 -19.15 5.94 5.21
C ASP A 271 -18.78 5.11 3.98
N ALA A 272 -17.88 5.61 3.14
CA ALA A 272 -17.43 4.93 1.94
C ALA A 272 -16.81 3.54 2.24
N SER A 273 -16.31 3.32 3.46
CA SER A 273 -15.80 2.00 3.88
C SER A 273 -16.88 0.91 3.84
N SER A 274 -18.18 1.25 3.96
CA SER A 274 -19.25 0.25 3.89
C SER A 274 -19.58 -0.17 2.45
N LEU A 275 -18.97 0.47 1.47
CA LEU A 275 -19.19 0.21 0.05
C LEU A 275 -18.15 -0.75 -0.54
N ILE A 276 -17.16 -1.21 0.23
CA ILE A 276 -16.19 -2.21 -0.23
C ILE A 276 -16.58 -3.61 0.24
N ASP A 277 -16.24 -4.62 -0.56
CA ASP A 277 -16.49 -6.03 -0.22
C ASP A 277 -15.36 -6.71 0.55
N CYS A 278 -14.13 -6.26 0.33
CA CYS A 278 -12.95 -6.87 0.92
C CYS A 278 -11.78 -5.89 0.99
N PHE A 279 -10.77 -6.26 1.78
CA PHE A 279 -9.44 -5.64 1.72
C PHE A 279 -8.51 -6.48 0.85
N LEU A 280 -7.50 -5.85 0.26
CA LEU A 280 -6.46 -6.52 -0.50
C LEU A 280 -5.13 -6.47 0.28
N SER A 281 -4.41 -7.59 0.30
CA SER A 281 -3.24 -7.79 1.13
C SER A 281 -2.01 -8.29 0.36
N SER A 282 -0.86 -8.10 0.99
CA SER A 282 0.43 -8.66 0.66
C SER A 282 0.90 -9.50 1.85
N ASP A 283 0.79 -10.82 1.70
CA ASP A 283 1.18 -11.85 2.67
C ASP A 283 2.40 -12.61 2.11
N ASP A 284 3.36 -12.99 2.95
CA ASP A 284 4.55 -13.74 2.52
C ASP A 284 4.27 -15.23 2.24
N ASN A 285 3.11 -15.74 2.67
CA ASN A 285 2.68 -17.12 2.40
C ASN A 285 2.16 -17.32 0.98
N TYR A 286 1.76 -16.25 0.29
CA TYR A 286 1.13 -16.28 -1.03
C TYR A 286 1.72 -15.19 -1.95
N LEU A 287 1.44 -15.25 -3.26
CA LEU A 287 1.71 -14.11 -4.14
C LEU A 287 0.85 -12.89 -3.75
N PRO A 288 1.28 -11.65 -4.04
CA PRO A 288 0.61 -10.43 -3.57
C PRO A 288 -0.76 -10.19 -4.25
N TYR A 289 -1.50 -9.21 -3.72
CA TYR A 289 -2.81 -8.73 -4.22
C TYR A 289 -3.97 -9.71 -4.01
N ARG A 290 -3.93 -10.45 -2.92
CA ARG A 290 -5.03 -11.35 -2.52
C ARG A 290 -6.07 -10.61 -1.71
N ASP A 291 -7.30 -11.05 -1.82
CA ASP A 291 -8.37 -10.58 -0.95
C ASP A 291 -8.31 -11.18 0.45
N LEU A 292 -8.78 -10.39 1.40
CA LEU A 292 -9.11 -10.79 2.76
C LEU A 292 -10.63 -10.94 2.83
N THR A 293 -11.15 -12.08 2.38
CA THR A 293 -12.58 -12.41 2.49
C THR A 293 -12.86 -13.28 3.71
N SER A 294 -14.09 -13.19 4.21
CA SER A 294 -14.61 -13.99 5.32
C SER A 294 -14.99 -15.43 4.94
N ASP A 295 -15.03 -15.77 3.65
CA ASP A 295 -15.53 -17.06 3.17
C ASP A 295 -14.66 -17.70 2.09
N SER A 296 -14.54 -19.04 2.19
CA SER A 296 -13.91 -20.02 1.30
C SER A 296 -12.40 -20.32 1.47
N GLY A 297 -12.08 -21.04 2.55
CA GLY A 297 -11.23 -22.24 2.45
C GLY A 297 -9.70 -22.12 2.37
N SER A 298 -9.09 -20.93 2.32
CA SER A 298 -7.62 -20.83 2.37
C SER A 298 -7.02 -19.53 2.97
N GLY A 299 -7.84 -18.62 3.48
CA GLY A 299 -7.40 -17.24 3.78
C GLY A 299 -7.69 -16.75 5.20
N TYR A 300 -6.94 -15.71 5.58
CA TYR A 300 -7.19 -14.90 6.76
C TYR A 300 -8.34 -13.90 6.50
N SER A 301 -9.13 -13.58 7.52
CA SER A 301 -10.20 -12.57 7.44
C SER A 301 -9.90 -11.33 8.27
N ILE A 302 -10.57 -10.21 7.97
CA ILE A 302 -10.47 -8.97 8.77
C ILE A 302 -10.86 -9.19 10.24
N ASP A 303 -11.71 -10.18 10.51
CA ASP A 303 -12.16 -10.49 11.86
C ASP A 303 -11.03 -11.07 12.72
N GLN A 304 -10.05 -11.73 12.10
CA GLN A 304 -8.89 -12.31 12.77
C GLN A 304 -7.77 -11.31 13.05
N ILE A 305 -7.87 -10.08 12.53
CA ILE A 305 -6.91 -9.01 12.83
C ILE A 305 -7.11 -8.58 14.29
N GLU A 306 -6.05 -8.59 15.07
CA GLU A 306 -6.04 -8.17 16.49
C GLU A 306 -5.63 -6.70 16.66
N GLY A 307 -4.95 -6.15 15.66
CA GLY A 307 -4.56 -4.74 15.62
C GLY A 307 -3.83 -4.39 14.33
N ILE A 308 -3.70 -3.10 14.07
CA ILE A 308 -2.92 -2.58 12.95
C ILE A 308 -1.81 -1.64 13.44
N LEU A 309 -0.74 -1.58 12.65
CA LEU A 309 0.37 -0.66 12.78
C LEU A 309 0.43 0.21 11.53
N VAL A 310 0.34 1.53 11.74
CA VAL A 310 0.23 2.51 10.67
C VAL A 310 1.51 3.34 10.57
N PRO A 311 2.19 3.35 9.41
CA PRO A 311 3.44 4.08 9.18
C PRO A 311 3.18 5.55 8.80
N LEU A 312 2.98 6.41 9.81
CA LEU A 312 2.69 7.83 9.57
C LEU A 312 3.96 8.69 9.41
N HIS A 313 3.78 9.89 8.88
CA HIS A 313 4.79 10.95 8.91
C HIS A 313 4.68 11.73 10.24
N ASP A 314 5.80 12.28 10.73
CA ASP A 314 5.88 13.09 11.97
C ASP A 314 5.02 14.38 12.01
N LYS A 315 4.26 14.65 10.95
CA LYS A 315 3.36 15.81 10.79
C LYS A 315 1.90 15.37 10.63
N MET A 316 1.58 14.13 11.00
CA MET A 316 0.24 13.57 10.97
C MET A 316 -0.17 13.26 12.41
N TYR A 317 -0.87 14.19 13.05
CA TYR A 317 -1.32 14.08 14.43
C TYR A 317 -2.78 13.67 14.52
N ILE A 318 -3.66 14.28 13.71
CA ILE A 318 -5.07 13.86 13.61
C ILE A 318 -5.17 12.49 12.96
N THR A 319 -5.90 11.58 13.60
CA THR A 319 -6.22 10.25 13.09
C THR A 319 -7.66 10.18 12.55
N PRO A 320 -8.02 9.13 11.79
CA PRO A 320 -9.41 8.89 11.41
C PRO A 320 -10.37 8.81 12.61
N VAL A 321 -9.92 8.29 13.76
CA VAL A 321 -10.75 8.22 14.97
C VAL A 321 -11.15 9.62 15.44
N ASP A 322 -10.17 10.52 15.52
CA ASP A 322 -10.40 11.92 15.92
C ASP A 322 -11.38 12.62 14.97
N LEU A 323 -11.26 12.36 13.66
CA LEU A 323 -12.19 12.90 12.66
C LEU A 323 -13.60 12.36 12.84
N LEU A 324 -13.75 11.03 12.86
CA LEU A 324 -15.04 10.36 12.79
C LEU A 324 -15.85 10.49 14.08
N GLU A 325 -15.19 10.49 15.24
CA GLU A 325 -15.87 10.52 16.54
C GLU A 325 -15.99 11.94 17.13
N LEU A 326 -15.05 12.85 16.83
CA LEU A 326 -15.00 14.17 17.46
C LEU A 326 -15.36 15.30 16.50
N LEU A 327 -14.65 15.43 15.37
CA LEU A 327 -14.76 16.60 14.51
C LEU A 327 -16.00 16.55 13.61
N LEU A 328 -16.14 15.49 12.82
CA LEU A 328 -17.17 15.39 11.78
C LEU A 328 -18.59 15.36 12.34
N PRO A 329 -18.90 14.68 13.46
CA PRO A 329 -20.25 14.71 14.02
C PRO A 329 -20.75 16.11 14.37
N GLN A 330 -19.86 17.06 14.70
CA GLN A 330 -20.25 18.45 14.97
C GLN A 330 -20.64 19.18 13.68
N ILE A 331 -19.84 19.01 12.62
CA ILE A 331 -20.07 19.62 11.31
C ILE A 331 -21.34 19.06 10.66
N GLU A 332 -21.50 17.74 10.73
CA GLU A 332 -22.63 17.02 10.13
C GLU A 332 -23.97 17.35 10.82
N LYS A 333 -23.95 17.80 12.09
CA LYS A 333 -25.14 18.23 12.84
C LYS A 333 -25.51 19.70 12.66
N GLN A 334 -24.61 20.56 12.18
CA GLN A 334 -24.79 22.02 12.18
C GLN A 334 -24.67 22.69 10.80
N SER A 335 -24.09 22.03 9.80
CA SER A 335 -23.80 22.63 8.49
C SER A 335 -24.89 22.34 7.43
N PRO A 336 -24.77 22.81 6.16
CA PRO A 336 -25.74 22.47 5.10
C PRO A 336 -25.79 20.98 4.75
N ILE A 337 -24.96 20.14 5.38
CA ILE A 337 -24.98 18.68 5.30
C ILE A 337 -26.11 18.06 6.15
N LYS A 338 -26.60 18.76 7.18
CA LYS A 338 -27.54 18.22 8.16
C LYS A 338 -28.79 17.61 7.50
N GLY A 339 -29.10 16.37 7.86
CA GLY A 339 -30.30 15.65 7.39
C GLY A 339 -30.24 15.22 5.93
N LYS A 340 -29.13 15.48 5.22
CA LYS A 340 -28.94 15.00 3.85
C LYS A 340 -28.54 13.53 3.84
N LYS A 341 -28.74 12.92 2.67
CA LYS A 341 -28.33 11.57 2.35
C LYS A 341 -27.04 11.64 1.55
N LEU A 342 -25.91 11.40 2.21
CA LEU A 342 -24.59 11.58 1.61
C LEU A 342 -23.70 10.36 1.86
N ILE A 343 -22.82 10.09 0.90
CA ILE A 343 -21.66 9.23 1.08
C ILE A 343 -20.50 10.09 1.55
N ARG A 344 -19.89 9.72 2.67
CA ARG A 344 -18.68 10.36 3.19
C ARG A 344 -17.46 9.52 2.82
N ARG A 345 -16.49 10.13 2.15
CA ARG A 345 -15.17 9.55 1.91
C ARG A 345 -14.11 10.38 2.61
N VAL A 346 -13.33 9.73 3.48
CA VAL A 346 -12.23 10.35 4.23
C VAL A 346 -10.91 9.73 3.80
N PHE A 347 -9.94 10.57 3.45
CA PHE A 347 -8.58 10.15 3.13
C PHE A 347 -7.59 11.29 3.33
N LEU A 348 -6.32 10.93 3.52
CA LEU A 348 -5.20 11.85 3.62
C LEU A 348 -4.49 11.95 2.26
N THR A 349 -4.01 13.15 1.95
CA THR A 349 -3.15 13.39 0.78
C THR A 349 -2.11 14.45 1.08
N SER A 350 -1.03 14.49 0.30
CA SER A 350 -0.10 15.62 0.36
C SER A 350 -0.72 16.88 -0.27
N SER A 351 -0.38 18.06 0.26
CA SER A 351 -0.79 19.33 -0.34
C SER A 351 -0.32 19.48 -1.79
N ARG A 352 0.86 18.92 -2.13
CA ARG A 352 1.36 18.85 -3.51
C ARG A 352 0.44 18.04 -4.41
N ALA A 353 0.00 16.86 -3.96
CA ALA A 353 -0.88 16.00 -4.74
C ALA A 353 -2.29 16.60 -4.88
N LEU A 354 -2.80 17.29 -3.85
CA LEU A 354 -4.05 18.05 -3.93
C LEU A 354 -3.96 19.18 -4.97
N LYS A 355 -2.90 20.02 -4.91
CA LYS A 355 -2.69 21.11 -5.88
C LYS A 355 -2.51 20.57 -7.30
N LYS A 356 -1.78 19.46 -7.47
CA LYS A 356 -1.63 18.76 -8.76
C LYS A 356 -2.97 18.26 -9.29
N TYR A 357 -3.78 17.64 -8.43
CA TYR A 357 -5.11 17.17 -8.80
C TYR A 357 -6.01 18.33 -9.28
N ALA A 358 -6.08 19.41 -8.50
CA ALA A 358 -6.83 20.60 -8.90
C ALA A 358 -6.35 21.16 -10.25
N ARG A 359 -5.05 21.13 -10.54
CA ARG A 359 -4.52 21.53 -11.86
C ARG A 359 -5.06 20.68 -13.00
N GLU A 360 -5.00 19.36 -12.83
CA GLU A 360 -5.18 18.37 -13.89
C GLU A 360 -6.65 17.98 -14.12
N LYS A 361 -7.50 18.07 -13.09
CA LYS A 361 -8.82 17.42 -13.09
C LYS A 361 -10.02 18.34 -12.96
N THR A 362 -9.86 19.59 -12.53
CA THR A 362 -10.96 20.57 -12.58
C THR A 362 -10.80 21.51 -13.78
N THR A 363 -11.92 22.01 -14.30
CA THR A 363 -11.97 23.10 -15.29
C THR A 363 -12.23 24.46 -14.65
N ASP A 364 -12.75 24.48 -13.43
CA ASP A 364 -13.08 25.70 -12.69
C ASP A 364 -11.81 26.49 -12.32
N THR A 365 -11.63 27.64 -12.96
CA THR A 365 -10.47 28.51 -12.74
C THR A 365 -10.47 29.17 -11.37
N ALA A 366 -11.65 29.47 -10.81
CA ALA A 366 -11.78 30.08 -9.49
C ALA A 366 -11.40 29.06 -8.40
N TYR A 367 -11.88 27.82 -8.53
CA TYR A 367 -11.49 26.71 -7.65
C TYR A 367 -9.97 26.46 -7.69
N LYS A 368 -9.37 26.43 -8.89
CA LYS A 368 -7.91 26.30 -9.04
C LYS A 368 -7.15 27.41 -8.33
N ALA A 369 -7.55 28.66 -8.58
CA ALA A 369 -6.90 29.82 -7.99
C ALA A 369 -6.97 29.80 -6.45
N TYR A 370 -8.11 29.37 -5.90
CA TYR A 370 -8.28 29.17 -4.47
C TYR A 370 -7.31 28.11 -3.92
N ILE A 371 -7.36 26.88 -4.44
CA ILE A 371 -6.52 25.76 -3.95
C ILE A 371 -5.02 26.07 -4.07
N TYR A 372 -4.59 26.84 -5.07
CA TYR A 372 -3.19 27.24 -5.20
C TYR A 372 -2.72 28.21 -4.12
N LYS A 373 -3.58 29.18 -3.77
CA LYS A 373 -3.29 30.20 -2.76
C LYS A 373 -3.39 29.68 -1.33
N LEU A 374 -4.18 28.63 -1.10
CA LEU A 374 -4.34 28.04 0.22
C LEU A 374 -2.98 27.59 0.78
N ASN A 375 -2.64 28.12 1.95
CA ASN A 375 -1.46 27.72 2.70
C ASN A 375 -1.79 26.43 3.43
N LEU A 376 -1.16 25.33 3.00
CA LEU A 376 -1.48 24.01 3.50
C LEU A 376 -0.27 23.38 4.19
N PRO A 377 -0.49 22.64 5.29
CA PRO A 377 0.51 21.73 5.83
C PRO A 377 0.96 20.70 4.76
N LYS A 378 1.99 19.93 5.09
CA LYS A 378 2.54 18.93 4.17
C LYS A 378 1.48 17.89 3.75
N PHE A 379 0.65 17.48 4.70
CA PHE A 379 -0.46 16.56 4.51
C PHE A 379 -1.75 17.18 5.02
N VAL A 380 -2.86 16.82 4.40
CA VAL A 380 -4.20 17.28 4.76
C VAL A 380 -5.16 16.12 4.69
N TRP A 381 -6.10 16.10 5.63
CA TRP A 381 -7.27 15.24 5.54
C TRP A 381 -8.28 15.88 4.60
N ILE A 382 -8.81 15.08 3.70
CA ILE A 382 -9.87 15.47 2.79
C ILE A 382 -11.10 14.66 3.15
N VAL A 383 -12.20 15.37 3.33
CA VAL A 383 -13.51 14.77 3.61
C VAL A 383 -14.45 15.20 2.49
N GLU A 384 -14.85 14.24 1.67
CA GLU A 384 -15.76 14.47 0.55
C GLU A 384 -17.13 13.93 0.92
N TYR A 385 -18.16 14.75 0.73
CA TYR A 385 -19.55 14.33 0.84
C TYR A 385 -20.21 14.41 -0.52
N SER A 386 -20.89 13.34 -0.89
CA SER A 386 -21.49 13.21 -2.20
C SER A 386 -22.90 12.65 -2.08
N GLU A 387 -23.86 13.20 -2.81
CA GLU A 387 -25.11 12.49 -3.04
C GLU A 387 -24.82 11.14 -3.73
N PRO A 388 -25.61 10.09 -3.47
CA PRO A 388 -25.34 8.74 -3.99
C PRO A 388 -24.99 8.71 -5.49
N LYS A 389 -25.80 9.37 -6.32
CA LYS A 389 -25.56 9.45 -7.77
C LYS A 389 -24.28 10.19 -8.12
N HIS A 390 -23.97 11.29 -7.45
CA HIS A 390 -22.74 12.04 -7.66
C HIS A 390 -21.51 11.22 -7.25
N TYR A 391 -21.59 10.46 -6.15
CA TYR A 391 -20.52 9.56 -5.74
C TYR A 391 -20.22 8.52 -6.84
N ASP A 392 -21.28 7.89 -7.38
CA ASP A 392 -21.17 6.92 -8.48
C ASP A 392 -20.58 7.54 -9.77
N ASP A 393 -20.81 8.83 -9.98
CA ASP A 393 -20.27 9.65 -11.08
C ASP A 393 -18.89 10.26 -10.76
N ARG A 394 -18.27 9.88 -9.63
CA ARG A 394 -16.98 10.39 -9.14
C ARG A 394 -16.96 11.91 -8.91
N LYS A 395 -18.01 12.41 -8.26
CA LYS A 395 -18.23 13.82 -7.93
C LYS A 395 -18.52 14.02 -6.44
N ALA A 396 -18.07 15.15 -5.89
CA ALA A 396 -18.32 15.61 -4.53
C ALA A 396 -19.16 16.89 -4.52
N ASP A 397 -20.22 16.87 -3.72
CA ASP A 397 -21.10 18.01 -3.46
C ASP A 397 -20.52 18.95 -2.40
N TYR A 398 -19.75 18.39 -1.47
CA TYR A 398 -19.06 19.12 -0.42
C TYR A 398 -17.66 18.58 -0.22
N ARG A 399 -16.73 19.46 0.15
CA ARG A 399 -15.35 19.07 0.48
C ARG A 399 -14.85 19.87 1.66
N LEU A 400 -14.39 19.18 2.71
CA LEU A 400 -13.56 19.79 3.74
C LEU A 400 -12.09 19.47 3.52
N ILE A 401 -11.27 20.45 3.85
CA ILE A 401 -9.83 20.29 3.99
C ILE A 401 -9.52 20.52 5.47
N VAL A 402 -8.93 19.52 6.12
CA VAL A 402 -8.62 19.52 7.55
C VAL A 402 -7.10 19.39 7.73
N ASP A 403 -6.55 20.17 8.65
CA ASP A 403 -5.13 20.19 8.98
C ASP A 403 -4.72 18.87 9.64
N SER A 404 -3.76 18.15 9.06
CA SER A 404 -3.25 16.92 9.66
C SER A 404 -2.33 17.16 10.86
N THR A 405 -1.82 18.38 11.03
CA THR A 405 -0.92 18.82 12.11
C THR A 405 -1.66 19.47 13.29
N ALA A 406 -2.97 19.62 13.20
CA ALA A 406 -3.77 20.05 14.34
C ALA A 406 -3.86 18.94 15.40
N THR A 407 -4.08 19.34 16.64
CA THR A 407 -4.43 18.47 17.77
C THR A 407 -5.94 18.48 17.97
N ILE A 408 -6.48 17.51 18.71
CA ILE A 408 -7.92 17.46 19.04
C ILE A 408 -8.41 18.68 19.85
N HIS A 409 -7.49 19.48 20.39
CA HIS A 409 -7.80 20.68 21.18
C HIS A 409 -7.75 21.97 20.35
N ASP A 410 -7.22 21.89 19.12
CA ASP A 410 -7.11 23.06 18.26
C ASP A 410 -8.48 23.40 17.68
N LYS A 411 -8.95 24.62 17.96
CA LYS A 411 -10.25 25.11 17.51
C LYS A 411 -10.32 25.31 16.00
N ASP A 412 -9.17 25.39 15.33
CA ASP A 412 -9.02 25.78 13.93
C ASP A 412 -8.50 24.62 13.06
N ALA A 413 -8.85 23.37 13.38
CA ALA A 413 -8.40 22.21 12.60
C ALA A 413 -8.96 22.18 11.16
N ILE A 414 -10.10 22.83 10.91
CA ILE A 414 -10.71 22.92 9.57
C ILE A 414 -10.06 24.08 8.83
N LEU A 415 -9.48 23.82 7.67
CA LEU A 415 -8.84 24.84 6.84
C LEU A 415 -9.81 25.44 5.83
N SER A 416 -10.69 24.62 5.24
CA SER A 416 -11.70 25.09 4.30
C SER A 416 -12.89 24.16 4.21
N PHE A 417 -14.04 24.71 3.80
CA PHE A 417 -15.25 23.96 3.53
C PHE A 417 -15.97 24.46 2.28
N GLN A 418 -15.93 23.66 1.22
CA GLN A 418 -16.74 23.87 0.01
C GLN A 418 -18.19 23.44 0.26
N GLN A 419 -19.12 24.37 0.04
CA GLN A 419 -20.57 24.19 0.14
C GLN A 419 -21.23 24.69 -1.16
N GLY A 420 -21.46 23.78 -2.12
CA GLY A 420 -21.92 24.17 -3.45
C GLY A 420 -20.93 25.13 -4.12
N SER A 421 -21.44 26.26 -4.64
CA SER A 421 -20.63 27.29 -5.32
C SER A 421 -19.87 28.25 -4.38
N THR A 422 -19.83 27.98 -3.07
CA THR A 422 -19.09 28.81 -2.10
C THR A 422 -18.09 27.97 -1.33
N ILE A 423 -16.87 28.49 -1.15
CA ILE A 423 -15.88 27.95 -0.24
C ILE A 423 -15.73 28.90 0.93
N LEU A 424 -15.91 28.37 2.15
CA LEU A 424 -15.59 29.05 3.39
C LEU A 424 -14.13 28.71 3.74
N ASP A 425 -13.27 29.73 3.80
CA ASP A 425 -11.87 29.60 4.19
C ASP A 425 -11.71 29.97 5.66
N TYR A 426 -11.18 29.03 6.44
CA TYR A 426 -10.94 29.17 7.88
C TYR A 426 -9.44 29.25 8.20
N SER A 427 -8.56 29.20 7.20
CA SER A 427 -7.11 29.19 7.40
C SER A 427 -6.55 30.54 7.90
N ASN A 428 -7.35 31.60 7.81
CA ASN A 428 -7.02 32.94 8.31
C ASN A 428 -7.84 33.27 9.56
N LYS A 429 -7.40 34.28 10.34
CA LYS A 429 -8.10 34.74 11.57
C LYS A 429 -9.56 35.18 11.35
N LYS A 430 -9.96 35.46 10.11
CA LYS A 430 -11.33 35.77 9.71
C LYS A 430 -11.77 34.79 8.64
N VAL A 431 -13.01 34.33 8.74
CA VAL A 431 -13.61 33.47 7.72
C VAL A 431 -13.81 34.28 6.45
N GLU A 432 -13.28 33.80 5.33
CA GLU A 432 -13.42 34.43 4.02
C GLU A 432 -14.28 33.55 3.10
N GLU A 433 -15.07 34.19 2.24
CA GLU A 433 -15.88 33.48 1.23
C GLU A 433 -15.25 33.61 -0.15
N TYR A 434 -15.13 32.48 -0.84
CA TYR A 434 -14.70 32.40 -2.23
C TYR A 434 -15.81 31.79 -3.08
N LYS A 435 -16.18 32.45 -4.18
CA LYS A 435 -17.16 31.90 -5.13
C LYS A 435 -16.46 31.06 -6.20
N ILE A 436 -17.03 29.89 -6.47
CA ILE A 436 -16.60 28.99 -7.55
C ILE A 436 -17.76 28.82 -8.54
N THR A 437 -17.43 28.43 -9.77
CA THR A 437 -18.42 28.27 -10.85
C THR A 437 -19.14 26.92 -10.74
N ASP A 438 -18.38 25.86 -10.48
CA ASP A 438 -18.93 24.50 -10.43
C ASP A 438 -19.30 24.12 -8.98
N PRO A 439 -20.61 23.95 -8.66
CA PRO A 439 -21.03 23.62 -7.30
C PRO A 439 -20.64 22.20 -6.86
N VAL A 440 -20.35 21.33 -7.82
CA VAL A 440 -20.00 19.93 -7.62
C VAL A 440 -18.63 19.69 -8.25
N THR A 441 -17.66 19.23 -7.47
CA THR A 441 -16.27 19.05 -7.94
C THR A 441 -15.91 17.58 -8.14
N PRO A 442 -14.98 17.23 -9.04
CA PRO A 442 -14.55 15.83 -9.20
C PRO A 442 -13.93 15.26 -7.90
N LEU A 443 -14.26 14.02 -7.51
CA LEU A 443 -13.64 13.30 -6.38
C LEU A 443 -12.14 13.15 -6.58
N ILE A 444 -11.35 13.35 -5.54
CA ILE A 444 -9.89 13.21 -5.63
C ILE A 444 -9.50 11.73 -5.57
N ILE A 445 -9.09 11.19 -6.72
CA ILE A 445 -8.68 9.78 -6.88
C ILE A 445 -7.23 9.74 -7.41
N ASN A 446 -6.26 9.64 -6.51
CA ASN A 446 -4.83 9.68 -6.85
C ASN A 446 -3.94 8.78 -5.98
N ASN A 447 -4.50 8.17 -4.94
CA ASN A 447 -3.73 7.41 -3.95
C ASN A 447 -3.63 5.92 -4.28
N LEU A 448 -4.66 5.35 -4.91
CA LEU A 448 -4.76 3.94 -5.26
C LEU A 448 -4.82 3.75 -6.77
N THR A 449 -4.33 2.61 -7.24
CA THR A 449 -4.37 2.17 -8.64
C THR A 449 -5.37 1.04 -8.77
N GLU A 450 -6.29 1.15 -9.74
CA GLU A 450 -7.22 0.09 -10.11
C GLU A 450 -6.46 -1.07 -10.75
N ILE A 451 -6.75 -2.30 -10.31
CA ILE A 451 -6.08 -3.54 -10.75
C ILE A 451 -7.05 -4.59 -11.25
#